data_AF-A0A1R3HGD6-F1
#
_entry.id   AF-A0A1R3HGD6-F1
#
_cell.length_a   1.000
_cell.length_b   1.000
_cell.length_c   1.000
_cell.angle_alpha   90.00
_cell.angle_beta   90.00
_cell.angle_gamma   90.00
#
_symmetry.space_group_name_H-M   'P 1'
#
loop_
_entity.id
_entity.type
_entity.pdbx_description
1 polymer ?
#
loop_
_entity_poly.entity_id
_entity_poly.type
_entity_poly.pdbx_seq_one_letter_code
_entity_poly.pdbx_strand_id
1 'polypeptide(L)'
;MYRAGAYDAVLKVKDLIISWIPHMKSLAQNFGSASERSEQYIYVLSQQEHSFISGPILANPVCEEHSTSLIQEIFLIAQDSDDHQRQQYAAWAVSFLRDRLWSRELLNSANCMQTEPAGSNSVSQGVPEDSAVMKLGLWIKSFNHSGTGINTHICTVATILRCLSLAPRLPSFDWGAIVRRCMRYETQVPGLLVPDIAPKEGTLREECLQFALVHAVQFDSLLTFLDELSDLSRFRTLELSLQSCLLSHLADLIKLFSGSRLEKLLDDVTNYLSSVMSDQVHNLEQKSSLRISCWKGLYHCLDEASLDSLEYIKNIERCMEMLFSLLPTPQSTAIVGVDQLNSMEWSAAVRSLAKARQGWLLDFLQVSHLDSVQRDPQFVEVLKKIQAKAKLVRIGSIPQTELGKLKFHLLNSELPGTWGVLVEVVAALQHAERNVKRQWLVDAVQISCVSSYPSTALQFLGLLSGSCCKYMPFLILDQSSVLNDLPVTLTSLLSDPSWEVIAETFTSYLLTLTERLYSWATKLSSGDDTPSSHPIADSENDMAPFLLRVTHHTCVSLKDYLPLEKQLRLANMVLL
;
A
#
# COMPACT_ATOMS: atom_id res chain seq x y z
N MET A 1 35.98 20.49 -18.58
CA MET A 1 36.24 21.93 -18.73
C MET A 1 37.60 22.33 -18.13
N TYR A 2 37.81 22.32 -16.80
CA TYR A 2 39.09 22.71 -16.19
C TYR A 2 40.30 21.87 -16.64
N ARG A 3 40.15 20.55 -16.73
CA ARG A 3 41.22 19.64 -17.21
C ARG A 3 41.51 19.70 -18.71
N ALA A 4 40.71 20.46 -19.47
CA ALA A 4 40.86 20.63 -20.91
C ALA A 4 41.46 21.99 -21.29
N GLY A 5 42.05 22.73 -20.33
CA GLY A 5 42.69 24.04 -20.58
C GLY A 5 41.73 25.21 -20.83
N ALA A 6 40.40 24.98 -20.79
CA ALA A 6 39.37 25.99 -21.02
C ALA A 6 39.11 26.84 -19.76
N TYR A 7 40.14 27.57 -19.32
CA TYR A 7 40.12 28.37 -18.09
C TYR A 7 39.03 29.46 -18.12
N ASP A 8 38.85 30.14 -19.25
CA ASP A 8 37.81 31.18 -19.43
C ASP A 8 36.37 30.66 -19.31
N ALA A 9 36.10 29.46 -19.80
CA ALA A 9 34.77 28.86 -19.71
C ALA A 9 34.47 28.41 -18.27
N VAL A 10 35.49 27.95 -17.54
CA VAL A 10 35.38 27.65 -16.11
C VAL A 10 35.20 28.93 -15.30
N LEU A 11 35.91 30.02 -15.64
CA LEU A 11 35.73 31.32 -15.00
C LEU A 11 34.33 31.88 -15.26
N LYS A 12 33.81 31.82 -16.49
CA LYS A 12 32.44 32.29 -16.81
C LYS A 12 31.35 31.47 -16.10
N VAL A 13 31.51 30.15 -16.03
CA VAL A 13 30.56 29.28 -15.29
C VAL A 13 30.68 29.51 -13.78
N LYS A 14 31.90 29.70 -13.27
CA LYS A 14 32.14 30.08 -11.87
C LYS A 14 31.54 31.44 -11.55
N ASP A 15 31.73 32.46 -12.39
CA ASP A 15 31.22 33.81 -12.21
C ASP A 15 29.69 33.83 -12.33
N LEU A 16 29.11 33.02 -13.21
CA LEU A 16 27.66 32.79 -13.27
C LEU A 16 27.14 32.16 -11.97
N ILE A 17 27.79 31.11 -11.46
CA ILE A 17 27.42 30.46 -10.19
C ILE A 17 27.61 31.39 -9.00
N ILE A 18 28.68 32.20 -8.97
CA ILE A 18 28.97 33.17 -7.90
C ILE A 18 28.03 34.38 -7.98
N SER A 19 27.62 34.82 -9.18
CA SER A 19 26.64 35.90 -9.36
C SER A 19 25.26 35.59 -8.77
N TRP A 20 25.00 34.30 -8.47
CA TRP A 20 23.77 33.82 -7.85
C TRP A 20 23.91 33.62 -6.33
N ILE A 21 25.11 33.86 -5.76
CA ILE A 21 25.33 33.93 -4.31
C ILE A 21 25.25 35.41 -3.91
N PRO A 22 24.33 35.82 -3.02
CA PRO A 22 24.20 37.22 -2.64
C PRO A 22 25.45 37.68 -1.89
N HIS A 23 26.26 38.55 -2.49
CA HIS A 23 27.38 39.19 -1.81
C HIS A 23 26.86 40.08 -0.68
N MET A 24 27.13 39.70 0.58
CA MET A 24 27.18 40.67 1.68
C MET A 24 28.22 41.73 1.32
N LYS A 25 27.76 42.96 1.06
CA LYS A 25 28.63 44.11 0.80
C LYS A 25 29.51 44.36 2.03
N SER A 26 30.82 44.16 1.85
CA SER A 26 31.85 44.80 2.64
C SER A 26 32.76 45.58 1.70
N LEU A 27 32.59 46.91 1.72
CA LEU A 27 33.53 47.97 1.37
C LEU A 27 34.74 47.63 0.47
N ALA A 28 34.72 48.11 -0.77
CA ALA A 28 35.74 49.00 -1.34
C ALA A 28 35.33 49.49 -2.74
N GLN A 29 35.64 50.77 -3.00
CA GLN A 29 35.25 51.58 -4.15
C GLN A 29 36.12 51.36 -5.41
N ASN A 30 35.47 51.65 -6.56
CA ASN A 30 35.98 52.21 -7.82
C ASN A 30 36.99 51.40 -8.67
N PHE A 31 36.59 51.03 -9.90
CA PHE A 31 36.87 51.78 -11.15
C PHE A 31 36.03 51.16 -12.30
N GLY A 32 35.46 52.01 -13.15
CA GLY A 32 34.40 51.64 -14.09
C GLY A 32 34.86 51.05 -15.42
N SER A 33 33.94 50.37 -16.12
CA SER A 33 33.37 50.81 -17.39
C SER A 33 32.45 49.74 -18.00
N ALA A 34 31.28 50.21 -18.47
CA ALA A 34 30.44 49.70 -19.55
C ALA A 34 29.80 48.30 -19.46
N SER A 35 28.51 48.25 -19.09
CA SER A 35 27.43 47.57 -19.84
C SER A 35 26.06 47.83 -19.18
N GLU A 36 25.42 48.95 -19.53
CA GLU A 36 24.14 49.45 -18.97
C GLU A 36 22.88 48.62 -19.29
N ARG A 37 22.98 47.39 -19.82
CA ARG A 37 21.79 46.54 -20.09
C ARG A 37 21.60 45.38 -19.12
N SER A 38 22.61 45.04 -18.33
CA SER A 38 22.56 43.90 -17.40
C SER A 38 21.97 44.27 -16.04
N GLU A 39 22.13 45.53 -15.62
CA GLU A 39 21.77 45.98 -14.27
C GLU A 39 20.26 46.23 -14.10
N GLN A 40 19.54 46.49 -15.19
CA GLN A 40 18.10 46.80 -15.12
C GLN A 40 17.20 45.56 -15.03
N TYR A 41 17.71 44.39 -15.45
CA TYR A 41 17.02 43.10 -15.30
C TYR A 41 17.26 42.44 -13.94
N ILE A 42 18.38 42.74 -13.27
CA ILE A 42 18.70 42.21 -11.93
C ILE A 42 17.76 42.77 -10.86
N TYR A 43 17.22 43.98 -11.05
CA TYR A 43 16.33 44.61 -10.06
C TYR A 43 14.92 44.02 -10.01
N VAL A 44 14.47 43.37 -11.10
CA VAL A 44 13.10 42.81 -11.18
C VAL A 44 13.03 41.40 -10.58
N LEU A 45 14.11 40.61 -10.66
CA LEU A 45 14.16 39.27 -10.06
C LEU A 45 14.44 39.28 -8.54
N SER A 46 14.95 40.38 -8.00
CA SER A 46 15.42 40.43 -6.60
C SER A 46 14.31 40.62 -5.55
N GLN A 47 13.03 40.72 -5.93
CA GLN A 47 11.96 41.00 -4.96
C GLN A 47 10.96 39.87 -4.69
N GLN A 48 10.92 38.75 -5.44
CA GLN A 48 9.83 37.78 -5.25
C GLN A 48 10.13 36.27 -5.19
N GLU A 49 11.32 35.75 -5.51
CA GLU A 49 11.42 34.29 -5.78
C GLU A 49 12.63 33.55 -5.18
N HIS A 50 13.01 33.86 -3.93
CA HIS A 50 14.04 33.09 -3.23
C HIS A 50 13.59 31.67 -2.78
N SER A 51 12.32 31.30 -3.00
CA SER A 51 11.70 30.08 -2.45
C SER A 51 11.52 28.92 -3.44
N PHE A 52 11.82 29.07 -4.74
CA PHE A 52 11.35 28.13 -5.76
C PHE A 52 12.40 27.19 -6.37
N ILE A 53 13.68 27.25 -5.97
CA ILE A 53 14.73 26.40 -6.55
C ILE A 53 15.23 25.39 -5.51
N SER A 54 14.43 24.38 -5.22
CA SER A 54 14.77 23.24 -4.34
C SER A 54 15.00 21.93 -5.11
N GLY A 55 15.15 21.98 -6.42
CA GLY A 55 15.38 20.79 -7.27
C GLY A 55 16.31 21.05 -8.47
N PRO A 56 16.63 20.01 -9.26
CA PRO A 56 17.44 20.14 -10.46
C PRO A 56 16.79 21.15 -11.43
N ILE A 57 17.56 22.13 -11.91
CA ILE A 57 17.06 23.25 -12.73
C ILE A 57 16.27 22.77 -13.97
N LEU A 58 16.73 21.68 -14.60
CA LEU A 58 16.08 21.08 -15.78
C LEU A 58 14.74 20.39 -15.49
N ALA A 59 14.39 20.20 -14.21
CA ALA A 59 13.15 19.57 -13.77
C ALA A 59 12.23 20.57 -13.05
N ASN A 60 12.61 21.85 -12.98
CA ASN A 60 11.82 22.88 -12.33
C ASN A 60 10.88 23.56 -13.34
N PRO A 61 9.55 23.51 -13.14
CA PRO A 61 8.59 24.11 -14.08
C PRO A 61 8.76 25.63 -14.21
N VAL A 62 9.25 26.33 -13.19
CA VAL A 62 9.52 27.77 -13.25
C VAL A 62 10.71 28.09 -14.18
N CYS A 63 11.67 27.16 -14.27
CA CYS A 63 12.85 27.30 -15.10
C CYS A 63 12.70 26.61 -16.47
N GLU A 64 11.52 26.07 -16.80
CA GLU A 64 11.30 25.28 -18.00
C GLU A 64 11.55 26.09 -19.27
N GLU A 65 11.04 27.32 -19.33
CA GLU A 65 11.23 28.21 -20.48
C GLU A 65 12.72 28.55 -20.70
N HIS A 66 13.43 28.90 -19.63
CA HIS A 66 14.85 29.26 -19.67
C HIS A 66 15.76 28.06 -19.97
N SER A 67 15.47 26.91 -19.37
CA SER A 67 16.23 25.68 -19.62
C SER A 67 16.00 25.16 -21.04
N THR A 68 14.77 25.25 -21.55
CA THR A 68 14.44 24.90 -22.93
C THR A 68 15.19 25.78 -23.92
N SER A 69 15.18 27.10 -23.72
CA SER A 69 15.93 28.05 -24.55
C SER A 69 17.44 27.74 -24.57
N LEU A 70 18.03 27.51 -23.40
CA LEU A 70 19.46 27.15 -23.30
C LEU A 70 19.78 25.81 -23.99
N ILE A 71 18.93 24.79 -23.83
CA ILE A 71 19.12 23.50 -24.50
C ILE A 71 19.01 23.65 -26.02
N GLN A 72 18.10 24.49 -26.51
CA GLN A 72 17.97 24.80 -27.94
C GLN A 72 19.22 25.52 -28.47
N GLU A 73 19.78 26.47 -27.72
CA GLU A 73 21.03 27.12 -28.11
C GLU A 73 22.20 26.12 -28.19
N ILE A 74 22.33 25.23 -27.20
CA ILE A 74 23.36 24.17 -27.23
C ILE A 74 23.12 23.23 -28.42
N PHE A 75 21.87 22.91 -28.75
CA PHE A 75 21.53 22.13 -29.94
C PHE A 75 21.93 22.83 -31.25
N LEU A 76 21.66 24.12 -31.38
CA LEU A 76 22.05 24.91 -32.56
C LEU A 76 23.57 24.99 -32.71
N ILE A 77 24.31 25.18 -31.61
CA ILE A 77 25.78 25.17 -31.60
C ILE A 77 26.32 23.77 -31.97
N ALA A 78 25.64 22.69 -31.58
CA ALA A 78 26.01 21.34 -31.96
C ALA A 78 25.81 21.07 -33.46
N GLN A 79 24.82 21.72 -34.08
CA GLN A 79 24.44 21.53 -35.47
C GLN A 79 25.38 22.29 -36.41
N ASP A 80 25.50 23.61 -36.26
CA ASP A 80 26.14 24.50 -37.25
C ASP A 80 27.07 25.54 -36.60
N SER A 81 28.11 25.08 -35.89
CA SER A 81 29.14 25.97 -35.33
C SER A 81 30.41 25.96 -36.18
N ASP A 82 30.90 27.14 -36.56
CA ASP A 82 32.17 27.34 -37.27
C ASP A 82 33.39 26.88 -36.46
N ASP A 83 33.26 26.85 -35.12
CA ASP A 83 34.25 26.30 -34.21
C ASP A 83 33.97 24.80 -33.98
N HIS A 84 34.74 23.95 -34.67
CA HIS A 84 34.64 22.48 -34.57
C HIS A 84 34.77 21.94 -33.15
N GLN A 85 35.53 22.62 -32.28
CA GLN A 85 35.72 22.17 -30.90
C GLN A 85 34.48 22.46 -30.06
N ARG A 86 33.86 23.64 -30.24
CA ARG A 86 32.57 23.97 -29.62
C ARG A 86 31.43 23.11 -30.14
N GLN A 87 31.42 22.83 -31.44
CA GLN A 87 30.44 21.95 -32.06
C GLN A 87 30.48 20.55 -31.46
N GLN A 88 31.68 19.97 -31.29
CA GLN A 88 31.84 18.66 -30.65
C GLN A 88 31.40 18.66 -29.19
N TYR A 89 31.72 19.69 -28.42
CA TYR A 89 31.30 19.77 -27.01
C TYR A 89 29.79 19.96 -26.87
N ALA A 90 29.18 20.77 -27.73
CA ALA A 90 27.75 20.95 -27.78
C ALA A 90 27.04 19.64 -28.21
N ALA A 91 27.57 18.94 -29.22
CA ALA A 91 27.05 17.64 -29.66
C ALA A 91 27.13 16.57 -28.56
N TRP A 92 28.21 16.56 -27.78
CA TRP A 92 28.33 15.70 -26.60
C TRP A 92 27.33 16.06 -25.50
N ALA A 93 27.15 17.34 -25.20
CA ALA A 93 26.19 17.80 -24.19
C ALA A 93 24.74 17.44 -24.58
N VAL A 94 24.38 17.63 -25.85
CA VAL A 94 23.07 17.24 -26.40
C VAL A 94 22.88 15.73 -26.35
N SER A 95 23.90 14.95 -26.72
CA SER A 95 23.82 13.48 -26.68
C SER A 95 23.64 12.95 -25.25
N PHE A 96 24.34 13.54 -24.28
CA PHE A 96 24.20 13.20 -22.87
C PHE A 96 22.80 13.58 -22.32
N LEU A 97 22.30 14.75 -22.67
CA LEU A 97 20.94 15.18 -22.30
C LEU A 97 19.88 14.26 -22.91
N ARG A 98 20.05 13.88 -24.18
CA ARG A 98 19.17 12.94 -24.87
C ARG A 98 19.15 11.57 -24.19
N ASP A 99 20.32 10.99 -23.87
CA ASP A 99 20.41 9.69 -23.19
C ASP A 99 19.73 9.70 -21.81
N ARG A 100 19.91 10.78 -21.04
CA ARG A 100 19.27 10.95 -19.74
C ARG A 100 17.74 11.11 -19.83
N LEU A 101 17.23 11.79 -20.84
CA LEU A 101 15.79 11.94 -21.06
C LEU A 101 15.18 10.63 -21.59
N TRP A 102 15.87 9.95 -22.50
CA TRP A 102 15.44 8.70 -23.12
C TRP A 102 15.45 7.51 -22.14
N SER A 103 16.41 7.44 -21.22
CA SER A 103 16.42 6.45 -20.13
C SER A 103 15.23 6.62 -19.17
N ARG A 104 14.72 7.86 -19.00
CA ARG A 104 13.51 8.14 -18.21
C ARG A 104 12.23 7.69 -18.93
N GLU A 105 12.22 7.69 -20.25
CA GLU A 105 11.11 7.19 -21.09
C GLU A 105 11.12 5.66 -21.25
N LEU A 106 12.30 5.03 -21.28
CA LEU A 106 12.45 3.57 -21.27
C LEU A 106 12.03 2.95 -19.93
N LEU A 107 12.26 3.62 -18.79
CA LEU A 107 11.75 3.19 -17.48
C LEU A 107 10.22 3.24 -17.37
N ASN A 108 9.55 4.02 -18.24
CA ASN A 108 8.09 4.08 -18.31
C ASN A 108 7.48 3.17 -19.39
N SER A 109 8.29 2.52 -20.24
CA SER A 109 7.81 1.71 -21.38
C SER A 109 8.47 0.33 -21.56
N ALA A 110 9.54 0.00 -20.85
CA ALA A 110 10.24 -1.28 -21.01
C ALA A 110 9.69 -2.39 -20.08
N ASN A 111 8.45 -2.80 -20.35
CA ASN A 111 8.06 -4.21 -20.26
C ASN A 111 8.29 -4.84 -21.64
N CYS A 112 9.54 -5.08 -22.04
CA CYS A 112 9.86 -6.09 -23.05
C CYS A 112 11.38 -6.33 -23.19
N MET A 113 11.77 -7.56 -22.87
CA MET A 113 12.80 -8.39 -23.54
C MET A 113 14.10 -7.68 -23.97
N GLN A 114 15.20 -7.98 -23.28
CA GLN A 114 16.47 -8.23 -23.97
C GLN A 114 17.21 -9.44 -23.39
N THR A 115 17.39 -10.39 -24.28
CA THR A 115 18.28 -11.55 -24.25
C THR A 115 19.74 -11.09 -24.20
N GLU A 116 20.52 -11.68 -23.30
CA GLU A 116 21.97 -11.55 -23.30
C GLU A 116 22.61 -12.19 -24.54
N PRO A 117 23.75 -11.67 -25.01
CA PRO A 117 24.80 -12.48 -25.56
C PRO A 117 26.00 -12.56 -24.60
N ALA A 118 26.41 -13.79 -24.35
CA ALA A 118 27.53 -14.19 -23.53
C ALA A 118 28.87 -13.61 -24.00
N GLY A 119 29.74 -13.37 -23.01
CA GLY A 119 31.20 -13.38 -23.17
C GLY A 119 31.84 -12.01 -23.35
N SER A 120 32.31 -11.41 -22.25
CA SER A 120 33.58 -10.67 -22.28
C SER A 120 34.21 -10.58 -20.91
N ASN A 121 35.52 -10.83 -20.90
CA ASN A 121 36.36 -11.02 -19.73
C ASN A 121 36.38 -9.82 -18.78
N SER A 122 36.37 -10.12 -17.48
CA SER A 122 36.60 -9.20 -16.38
C SER A 122 37.99 -8.55 -16.48
N VAL A 123 38.06 -7.33 -16.98
CA VAL A 123 39.20 -6.44 -16.77
C VAL A 123 38.86 -5.50 -15.62
N SER A 124 39.59 -5.65 -14.52
CA SER A 124 39.54 -4.79 -13.33
C SER A 124 40.15 -3.41 -13.64
N GLN A 125 39.43 -2.56 -14.36
CA GLN A 125 39.74 -1.14 -14.38
C GLN A 125 39.06 -0.48 -13.17
N GLY A 126 39.86 0.01 -12.23
CA GLY A 126 39.40 0.78 -11.07
C GLY A 126 38.63 2.04 -11.48
N VAL A 127 37.83 2.58 -10.56
CA VAL A 127 37.05 3.80 -10.80
C VAL A 127 38.00 4.95 -11.17
N PRO A 128 37.83 5.64 -12.32
CA PRO A 128 38.72 6.71 -12.73
C PRO A 128 38.80 7.80 -11.66
N GLU A 129 40.02 8.26 -11.34
CA GLU A 129 40.27 9.30 -10.31
C GLU A 129 39.46 10.57 -10.56
N ASP A 130 39.10 10.79 -11.82
CA ASP A 130 38.44 11.98 -12.33
C ASP A 130 36.92 11.91 -12.35
N SER A 131 36.36 10.73 -12.09
CA SER A 131 34.93 10.46 -12.13
C SER A 131 34.15 11.19 -11.03
N ALA A 132 32.88 11.47 -11.29
CA ALA A 132 31.98 12.03 -10.28
C ALA A 132 31.87 11.11 -9.07
N VAL A 133 31.80 9.79 -9.28
CA VAL A 133 31.73 8.78 -8.19
C VAL A 133 32.96 8.85 -7.29
N MET A 134 34.17 8.94 -7.85
CA MET A 134 35.40 9.07 -7.05
C MET A 134 35.44 10.39 -6.27
N LYS A 135 35.09 11.52 -6.92
CA LYS A 135 35.10 12.85 -6.25
C LYS A 135 34.07 12.93 -5.13
N LEU A 136 32.86 12.43 -5.36
CA LEU A 136 31.79 12.37 -4.37
C LEU A 136 32.16 11.42 -3.22
N GLY A 137 32.73 10.25 -3.54
CA GLY A 137 33.21 9.30 -2.55
C GLY A 137 34.35 9.86 -1.70
N LEU A 138 35.31 10.57 -2.31
CA LEU A 138 36.38 11.25 -1.59
C LEU A 138 35.84 12.37 -0.69
N TRP A 139 34.86 13.13 -1.18
CA TRP A 139 34.20 14.17 -0.38
C TRP A 139 33.54 13.57 0.86
N ILE A 140 32.72 12.52 0.70
CA ILE A 140 32.10 11.82 1.84
C ILE A 140 33.17 11.20 2.76
N LYS A 141 34.24 10.64 2.21
CA LYS A 141 35.33 10.07 3.03
C LYS A 141 36.02 11.14 3.87
N SER A 142 36.26 12.32 3.29
CA SER A 142 36.89 13.48 3.94
C SER A 142 35.98 14.23 4.90
N PHE A 143 34.68 13.90 4.89
CA PHE A 143 33.69 14.46 5.78
C PHE A 143 34.05 14.17 7.25
N ASN A 144 34.45 15.22 7.96
CA ASN A 144 34.78 15.21 9.39
C ASN A 144 33.87 16.18 10.13
N HIS A 145 33.21 15.67 11.16
CA HIS A 145 32.23 16.38 12.00
C HIS A 145 32.87 17.27 13.08
N SER A 146 34.20 17.30 13.17
CA SER A 146 34.95 17.95 14.26
C SER A 146 35.32 19.42 14.00
N GLY A 147 34.94 20.01 12.86
CA GLY A 147 35.27 21.39 12.50
C GLY A 147 34.10 22.34 12.71
N THR A 148 34.27 23.34 13.58
CA THR A 148 33.36 24.45 13.90
C THR A 148 33.11 25.43 12.73
N GLY A 149 33.12 24.96 11.48
CA GLY A 149 33.02 25.78 10.29
C GLY A 149 32.15 25.12 9.24
N ILE A 150 30.97 25.70 9.01
CA ILE A 150 30.00 25.40 7.96
C ILE A 150 29.21 24.11 8.20
N ASN A 151 27.98 24.26 8.72
CA ASN A 151 26.96 23.22 8.77
C ASN A 151 26.69 22.71 7.34
N THR A 152 27.39 21.66 6.92
CA THR A 152 27.01 20.91 5.72
C THR A 152 25.59 20.39 5.92
N HIS A 153 24.66 20.80 5.06
CA HIS A 153 23.27 20.37 5.16
C HIS A 153 23.20 18.84 5.08
N ILE A 154 22.49 18.22 6.02
CA ILE A 154 22.17 16.79 6.06
C ILE A 154 21.63 16.34 4.69
N CYS A 155 20.83 17.20 4.05
CA CYS A 155 20.30 17.01 2.69
C CYS A 155 21.39 16.80 1.63
N THR A 156 22.53 17.48 1.73
CA THR A 156 23.65 17.31 0.79
C THR A 156 24.29 15.94 0.94
N VAL A 157 24.52 15.50 2.18
CA VAL A 157 25.08 14.16 2.44
C VAL A 157 24.12 13.08 1.97
N ALA A 158 22.83 13.23 2.27
CA ALA A 158 21.76 12.32 1.84
C ALA A 158 21.69 12.24 0.31
N THR A 159 21.70 13.39 -0.38
CA THR A 159 21.67 13.44 -1.86
C THR A 159 22.90 12.78 -2.47
N ILE A 160 24.09 12.97 -1.89
CA ILE A 160 25.30 12.33 -2.42
C ILE A 160 25.23 10.81 -2.22
N LEU A 161 24.77 10.32 -1.06
CA LEU A 161 24.55 8.89 -0.85
C LEU A 161 23.55 8.31 -1.84
N ARG A 162 22.44 9.02 -2.11
CA ARG A 162 21.44 8.64 -3.12
C ARG A 162 22.03 8.59 -4.53
N CYS A 163 22.91 9.54 -4.88
CA CYS A 163 23.61 9.52 -6.15
C CYS A 163 24.59 8.36 -6.25
N LEU A 164 25.28 8.02 -5.16
CA LEU A 164 26.23 6.91 -5.12
C LEU A 164 25.53 5.55 -5.06
N SER A 165 24.32 5.44 -4.52
CA SER A 165 23.55 4.19 -4.56
C SER A 165 23.17 3.82 -5.99
N LEU A 166 22.95 4.82 -6.88
CA LEU A 166 22.69 4.61 -8.30
C LEU A 166 23.95 4.28 -9.13
N ALA A 167 25.15 4.40 -8.55
CA ALA A 167 26.38 4.14 -9.29
C ALA A 167 26.62 2.62 -9.44
N PRO A 168 26.95 2.11 -10.64
CA PRO A 168 27.13 0.66 -10.84
C PRO A 168 28.41 0.12 -10.19
N ARG A 169 29.40 0.98 -9.93
CA ARG A 169 30.68 0.63 -9.30
C ARG A 169 31.10 1.74 -8.34
N LEU A 170 31.63 1.35 -7.19
CA LEU A 170 32.15 2.27 -6.19
C LEU A 170 33.68 2.16 -6.03
N PRO A 171 34.36 3.25 -5.63
CA PRO A 171 35.74 3.21 -5.17
C PRO A 171 35.96 2.22 -4.02
N SER A 172 37.16 1.68 -3.91
CA SER A 172 37.56 0.79 -2.81
C SER A 172 37.81 1.59 -1.52
N PHE A 173 36.74 1.96 -0.83
CA PHE A 173 36.78 2.58 0.51
C PHE A 173 36.18 1.65 1.56
N ASP A 174 36.48 1.94 2.83
CA ASP A 174 35.75 1.34 3.94
C ASP A 174 34.38 2.02 4.07
N TRP A 175 33.48 1.60 3.18
CA TRP A 175 32.12 2.13 3.13
C TRP A 175 31.35 1.81 4.41
N GLY A 176 31.64 0.71 5.10
CA GLY A 176 31.07 0.42 6.41
C GLY A 176 31.42 1.49 7.45
N ALA A 177 32.67 1.93 7.54
CA ALA A 177 33.06 3.02 8.45
C ALA A 177 32.44 4.37 8.05
N ILE A 178 32.36 4.66 6.75
CA ILE A 178 31.76 5.88 6.21
C ILE A 178 30.25 5.93 6.56
N VAL A 179 29.51 4.87 6.27
CA VAL A 179 28.07 4.78 6.54
C VAL A 179 27.78 4.89 8.04
N ARG A 180 28.53 4.18 8.89
CA ARG A 180 28.40 4.32 10.36
C ARG A 180 28.67 5.76 10.83
N ARG A 181 29.58 6.49 10.20
CA ARG A 181 29.85 7.90 10.50
C ARG A 181 28.68 8.79 10.10
N CYS A 182 28.15 8.62 8.89
CA CYS A 182 26.98 9.35 8.39
C CYS A 182 25.75 9.14 9.29
N MET A 183 25.49 7.90 9.71
CA MET A 183 24.39 7.62 10.65
C MET A 183 24.56 8.30 12.01
N ARG A 184 25.79 8.41 12.54
CA ARG A 184 26.05 9.10 13.81
C ARG A 184 25.89 10.62 13.70
N TYR A 185 26.19 11.19 12.54
CA TYR A 185 26.11 12.62 12.31
C TYR A 185 24.68 13.15 12.48
N GLU A 186 23.66 12.45 11.96
CA GLU A 186 22.26 12.86 12.09
C GLU A 186 21.79 12.90 13.56
N THR A 187 22.22 11.95 14.40
CA THR A 187 21.92 11.97 15.85
C THR A 187 22.55 13.12 16.61
N GLN A 188 23.66 13.67 16.10
CA GLN A 188 24.45 14.68 16.81
C GLN A 188 24.03 16.11 16.44
N VAL A 189 23.16 16.28 15.44
CA VAL A 189 22.62 17.57 15.00
C VAL A 189 21.11 17.59 15.26
N PRO A 190 20.64 17.86 16.49
CA PRO A 190 19.21 18.07 16.71
C PRO A 190 18.79 19.45 16.18
N GLY A 191 17.84 19.49 15.25
CA GLY A 191 16.97 20.66 15.05
C GLY A 191 17.35 21.66 13.95
N LEU A 192 17.34 21.25 12.68
CA LEU A 192 17.24 22.17 11.53
C LEU A 192 16.15 21.75 10.53
N LEU A 193 15.13 21.01 11.00
CA LEU A 193 13.93 20.73 10.20
C LEU A 193 13.02 21.96 10.27
N VAL A 194 13.04 22.77 9.21
CA VAL A 194 12.01 23.80 8.97
C VAL A 194 10.66 23.08 8.77
N PRO A 195 9.58 23.41 9.49
CA PRO A 195 8.36 22.59 9.50
C PRO A 195 7.47 22.64 8.25
N ASP A 196 7.82 23.33 7.17
CA ASP A 196 6.80 23.76 6.19
C ASP A 196 7.13 23.55 4.71
N ILE A 197 8.02 22.60 4.38
CA ILE A 197 8.20 22.17 2.98
C ILE A 197 8.14 20.65 2.94
N ALA A 198 7.03 20.11 2.44
CA ALA A 198 6.93 18.69 2.12
C ALA A 198 8.09 18.28 1.18
N PRO A 199 8.78 17.18 1.48
CA PRO A 199 8.70 16.08 0.51
C PRO A 199 8.76 14.69 1.14
N LYS A 200 8.43 13.68 0.33
CA LYS A 200 8.61 12.24 0.58
C LYS A 200 10.08 11.79 0.67
N GLU A 201 11.00 12.62 1.19
CA GLU A 201 12.43 12.30 1.24
C GLU A 201 12.80 11.70 2.59
N GLY A 202 13.41 10.51 2.54
CA GLY A 202 13.87 9.79 3.72
C GLY A 202 14.97 10.52 4.49
N THR A 203 15.13 10.15 5.76
CA THR A 203 16.20 10.63 6.64
C THR A 203 17.59 10.26 6.10
N LEU A 204 18.66 10.94 6.54
CA LEU A 204 20.02 10.61 6.10
C LEU A 204 20.39 9.16 6.45
N ARG A 205 19.88 8.66 7.57
CA ARG A 205 20.03 7.27 8.00
C ARG A 205 19.28 6.27 7.11
N GLU A 206 18.11 6.60 6.60
CA GLU A 206 17.42 5.76 5.62
C GLU A 206 18.21 5.69 4.31
N GLU A 207 18.76 6.80 3.83
CA GLU A 207 19.63 6.82 2.64
C GLU A 207 20.93 6.03 2.86
N CYS A 208 21.49 6.09 4.07
CA CYS A 208 22.62 5.25 4.49
C CYS A 208 22.29 3.75 4.41
N LEU A 209 21.09 3.37 4.86
CA LEU A 209 20.62 1.99 4.83
C LEU A 209 20.41 1.52 3.38
N GLN A 210 19.73 2.32 2.57
CA GLN A 210 19.47 2.02 1.16
C GLN A 210 20.78 1.90 0.36
N PHE A 211 21.74 2.79 0.61
CA PHE A 211 23.08 2.68 0.04
C PHE A 211 23.77 1.37 0.45
N ALA A 212 23.68 0.99 1.72
CA ALA A 212 24.27 -0.26 2.21
C ALA A 212 23.61 -1.48 1.55
N LEU A 213 22.29 -1.52 1.43
CA LEU A 213 21.53 -2.62 0.80
C LEU A 213 21.94 -2.84 -0.65
N VAL A 214 22.08 -1.76 -1.44
CA VAL A 214 22.45 -1.85 -2.85
C VAL A 214 23.88 -2.37 -3.05
N HIS A 215 24.81 -1.97 -2.19
CA HIS A 215 26.24 -2.21 -2.38
C HIS A 215 26.85 -3.32 -1.52
N ALA A 216 26.08 -3.92 -0.61
CA ALA A 216 26.57 -4.95 0.31
C ALA A 216 27.11 -6.21 -0.37
N VAL A 217 26.63 -6.56 -1.58
CA VAL A 217 27.20 -7.66 -2.38
C VAL A 217 28.67 -7.41 -2.73
N GLN A 218 29.03 -6.14 -2.95
CA GLN A 218 30.37 -5.75 -3.41
C GLN A 218 31.35 -5.48 -2.25
N PHE A 219 30.85 -5.23 -1.04
CA PHE A 219 31.65 -4.79 0.11
C PHE A 219 31.26 -5.50 1.41
N ASP A 220 32.14 -6.38 1.92
CA ASP A 220 31.94 -7.10 3.18
C ASP A 220 31.71 -6.18 4.39
N SER A 221 32.32 -4.99 4.38
CA SER A 221 32.14 -3.99 5.45
C SER A 221 30.70 -3.46 5.55
N LEU A 222 29.94 -3.47 4.43
CA LEU A 222 28.53 -3.10 4.40
C LEU A 222 27.64 -4.30 4.74
N LEU A 223 28.01 -5.50 4.30
CA LEU A 223 27.31 -6.74 4.66
C LEU A 223 27.35 -7.00 6.17
N THR A 224 28.52 -6.90 6.79
CA THR A 224 28.70 -7.02 8.25
C THR A 224 27.90 -5.96 9.00
N PHE A 225 27.87 -4.74 8.48
CA PHE A 225 27.06 -3.65 9.03
C PHE A 225 25.55 -3.95 8.98
N LEU A 226 25.03 -4.46 7.85
CA LEU A 226 23.63 -4.86 7.74
C LEU A 226 23.29 -6.05 8.64
N ASP A 227 24.20 -7.01 8.78
CA ASP A 227 24.02 -8.14 9.70
C ASP A 227 23.94 -7.68 11.16
N GLU A 228 24.82 -6.77 11.58
CA GLU A 228 24.78 -6.13 12.90
C GLU A 228 23.44 -5.41 13.17
N LEU A 229 22.90 -4.71 12.17
CA LEU A 229 21.61 -4.01 12.28
C LEU A 229 20.41 -4.98 12.29
N SER A 230 20.56 -6.12 11.64
CA SER A 230 19.54 -7.16 11.51
C SER A 230 19.57 -8.16 12.66
N ASP A 231 20.49 -8.02 13.63
CA ASP A 231 20.45 -8.77 14.87
C ASP A 231 19.32 -8.26 15.77
N LEU A 232 18.53 -9.17 16.35
CA LEU A 232 17.33 -8.84 17.12
C LEU A 232 17.59 -7.81 18.22
N SER A 233 18.73 -7.90 18.91
CA SER A 233 19.06 -6.99 20.00
C SER A 233 19.28 -5.56 19.52
N ARG A 234 19.97 -5.41 18.38
CA ARG A 234 20.28 -4.12 17.77
C ARG A 234 19.06 -3.55 17.08
N PHE A 235 18.34 -4.37 16.31
CA PHE A 235 17.09 -4.00 15.65
C PHE A 235 16.08 -3.36 16.62
N ARG A 236 15.90 -3.94 17.81
CA ARG A 236 15.01 -3.40 18.87
C ARG A 236 15.38 -2.00 19.34
N THR A 237 16.65 -1.61 19.23
CA THR A 237 17.17 -0.31 19.68
C THR A 237 17.17 0.76 18.59
N LEU A 238 16.82 0.39 17.35
CA LEU A 238 16.74 1.33 16.24
C LEU A 238 15.49 2.23 16.32
N GLU A 239 15.55 3.37 15.63
CA GLU A 239 14.40 4.25 15.41
C GLU A 239 13.33 3.55 14.55
N LEU A 240 12.06 3.90 14.78
CA LEU A 240 10.92 3.26 14.09
C LEU A 240 10.96 3.43 12.56
N SER A 241 11.50 4.54 12.07
CA SER A 241 11.73 4.79 10.64
C SER A 241 12.70 3.76 10.05
N LEU A 242 13.81 3.52 10.74
CA LEU A 242 14.82 2.53 10.34
C LEU A 242 14.34 1.10 10.45
N GLN A 243 13.60 0.76 11.51
CA GLN A 243 12.94 -0.55 11.63
C GLN A 243 11.97 -0.77 10.47
N SER A 244 11.14 0.23 10.15
CA SER A 244 10.20 0.18 9.03
C SER A 244 10.93 0.05 7.69
N CYS A 245 12.02 0.80 7.49
CA CYS A 245 12.84 0.75 6.28
C CYS A 245 13.44 -0.66 6.07
N LEU A 246 14.10 -1.23 7.08
CA LEU A 246 14.62 -2.59 7.05
C LEU A 246 13.52 -3.64 6.74
N LEU A 247 12.36 -3.52 7.38
CA LEU A 247 11.23 -4.42 7.14
C LEU A 247 10.68 -4.29 5.72
N SER A 248 10.66 -3.08 5.15
CA SER A 248 10.21 -2.86 3.76
C SER A 248 11.19 -3.38 2.70
N HIS A 249 12.47 -3.48 3.07
CA HIS A 249 13.56 -3.96 2.22
C HIS A 249 14.01 -5.39 2.57
N LEU A 250 13.12 -6.20 3.17
CA LEU A 250 13.43 -7.61 3.47
C LEU A 250 13.93 -8.37 2.25
N ALA A 251 13.34 -8.14 1.07
CA ALA A 251 13.73 -8.75 -0.20
C ALA A 251 15.22 -8.53 -0.54
N ASP A 252 15.73 -7.31 -0.29
CA ASP A 252 17.13 -6.99 -0.53
C ASP A 252 18.05 -7.72 0.47
N LEU A 253 17.63 -7.87 1.74
CA LEU A 253 18.38 -8.64 2.75
C LEU A 253 18.44 -10.14 2.43
N ILE A 254 17.38 -10.67 1.82
CA ILE A 254 17.30 -12.08 1.41
C ILE A 254 18.35 -12.41 0.34
N LYS A 255 18.58 -11.51 -0.60
CA LYS A 255 19.64 -11.66 -1.62
C LYS A 255 21.04 -11.66 -1.02
N LEU A 256 21.22 -11.02 0.13
CA LEU A 256 22.52 -10.78 0.75
C LEU A 256 22.93 -11.90 1.72
N PHE A 257 21.99 -12.46 2.46
CA PHE A 257 22.29 -13.41 3.53
C PHE A 257 22.27 -14.87 3.09
N SER A 258 23.03 -15.71 3.78
CA SER A 258 22.98 -17.16 3.62
C SER A 258 21.65 -17.73 4.11
N GLY A 259 21.27 -18.92 3.60
CA GLY A 259 19.99 -19.56 3.96
C GLY A 259 19.76 -19.66 5.47
N SER A 260 20.71 -20.20 6.23
CA SER A 260 20.58 -20.33 7.69
C SER A 260 20.46 -19.00 8.44
N ARG A 261 21.13 -17.94 7.96
CA ARG A 261 21.01 -16.60 8.54
C ARG A 261 19.64 -15.99 8.27
N LEU A 262 19.08 -16.30 7.10
CA LEU A 262 17.78 -15.82 6.67
C LEU A 262 16.63 -16.48 7.44
N GLU A 263 16.73 -17.78 7.75
CA GLU A 263 15.78 -18.44 8.67
C GLU A 263 15.77 -17.74 10.02
N LYS A 264 16.96 -17.50 10.60
CA LYS A 264 17.11 -16.74 11.85
C LYS A 264 16.52 -15.33 11.74
N LEU A 265 16.74 -14.63 10.62
CA LEU A 265 16.19 -13.28 10.41
C LEU A 265 14.65 -13.28 10.44
N LEU A 266 14.02 -14.21 9.73
CA LEU A 266 12.56 -14.33 9.67
C LEU A 266 11.97 -14.72 11.03
N ASP A 267 12.63 -15.62 11.77
CA ASP A 267 12.27 -15.95 13.14
C ASP A 267 12.42 -14.74 14.09
N ASP A 268 13.52 -13.98 13.99
CA ASP A 268 13.78 -12.78 14.78
C ASP A 268 12.72 -11.69 14.51
N VAL A 269 12.36 -11.46 13.24
CA VAL A 269 11.28 -10.53 12.85
C VAL A 269 9.94 -10.98 13.42
N THR A 270 9.65 -12.27 13.38
CA THR A 270 8.42 -12.86 13.93
C THR A 270 8.34 -12.69 15.45
N ASN A 271 9.43 -12.97 16.15
CA ASN A 271 9.56 -12.80 17.60
C ASN A 271 9.50 -11.32 18.01
N TYR A 272 10.05 -10.42 17.19
CA TYR A 272 9.97 -8.98 17.43
C TYR A 272 8.54 -8.47 17.30
N LEU A 273 7.85 -8.76 16.20
CA LEU A 273 6.49 -8.23 15.95
C LEU A 273 5.47 -8.77 16.95
N SER A 274 5.60 -10.03 17.37
CA SER A 274 4.78 -10.60 18.45
C SER A 274 5.06 -9.92 19.80
N SER A 275 6.32 -9.65 20.14
CA SER A 275 6.70 -8.90 21.35
C SER A 275 6.16 -7.47 21.36
N VAL A 276 6.24 -6.77 20.23
CA VAL A 276 5.76 -5.38 20.08
C VAL A 276 4.26 -5.27 20.36
N MET A 277 3.49 -6.34 20.15
CA MET A 277 2.07 -6.37 20.47
C MET A 277 1.82 -6.35 21.98
N SER A 278 2.60 -7.09 22.77
CA SER A 278 2.51 -7.11 24.24
C SER A 278 3.05 -5.84 24.90
N ASP A 279 3.95 -5.11 24.22
CA ASP A 279 4.58 -3.92 24.80
C ASP A 279 3.63 -2.72 24.86
N GLN A 280 3.53 -2.11 26.03
CA GLN A 280 2.80 -0.85 26.28
C GLN A 280 3.56 0.39 25.76
N VAL A 281 4.78 0.22 25.25
CA VAL A 281 5.70 1.30 24.87
C VAL A 281 5.34 1.95 23.53
N HIS A 282 4.80 1.18 22.59
CA HIS A 282 4.47 1.66 21.24
C HIS A 282 3.00 2.04 21.12
N ASN A 283 2.71 3.13 20.40
CA ASN A 283 1.32 3.50 20.10
C ASN A 283 0.74 2.59 18.98
N LEU A 284 -0.58 2.61 18.79
CA LEU A 284 -1.27 1.75 17.80
C LEU A 284 -0.80 2.03 16.35
N GLU A 285 -0.52 3.30 16.04
CA GLU A 285 -0.09 3.74 14.70
C GLU A 285 1.30 3.22 14.34
N GLN A 286 2.24 3.29 15.27
CA GLN A 286 3.60 2.78 15.14
C GLN A 286 3.60 1.26 14.98
N LYS A 287 2.78 0.54 15.77
CA LYS A 287 2.61 -0.91 15.63
C LYS A 287 2.08 -1.28 14.24
N SER A 288 1.08 -0.58 13.73
CA SER A 288 0.55 -0.84 12.39
C SER A 288 1.54 -0.46 11.28
N SER A 289 2.29 0.65 11.42
CA SER A 289 3.33 1.05 10.47
C SER A 289 4.41 -0.02 10.29
N LEU A 290 4.86 -0.63 11.39
CA LEU A 290 5.82 -1.74 11.34
C LEU A 290 5.25 -2.96 10.61
N ARG A 291 3.99 -3.34 10.91
CA ARG A 291 3.31 -4.46 10.23
C ARG A 291 3.09 -4.19 8.74
N ILE A 292 2.65 -2.99 8.37
CA ILE A 292 2.50 -2.56 6.97
C ILE A 292 3.84 -2.66 6.24
N SER A 293 4.92 -2.20 6.87
CA SER A 293 6.26 -2.25 6.28
C SER A 293 6.74 -3.69 6.09
N CYS A 294 6.51 -4.56 7.08
CA CYS A 294 6.81 -5.99 6.97
C CYS A 294 6.01 -6.67 5.85
N TRP A 295 4.70 -6.40 5.75
CA TRP A 295 3.87 -6.91 4.64
C TRP A 295 4.40 -6.49 3.27
N LYS A 296 4.85 -5.24 3.11
CA LYS A 296 5.48 -4.76 1.87
C LYS A 296 6.80 -5.47 1.58
N GLY A 297 7.63 -5.69 2.60
CA GLY A 297 8.85 -6.46 2.45
C GLY A 297 8.56 -7.87 1.94
N LEU A 298 7.69 -8.61 2.62
CA LEU A 298 7.29 -9.96 2.23
C LEU A 298 6.67 -10.02 0.83
N TYR A 299 5.92 -9.00 0.42
CA TYR A 299 5.39 -8.90 -0.95
C TYR A 299 6.51 -8.88 -1.99
N HIS A 300 7.59 -8.12 -1.74
CA HIS A 300 8.74 -8.07 -2.63
C HIS A 300 9.57 -9.36 -2.58
N CYS A 301 9.63 -10.03 -1.43
CA CYS A 301 10.29 -11.34 -1.33
C CYS A 301 9.68 -12.37 -2.30
N LEU A 302 8.37 -12.29 -2.53
CA LEU A 302 7.63 -13.19 -3.42
C LEU A 302 7.77 -12.86 -4.93
N ASP A 303 8.27 -11.66 -5.29
CA ASP A 303 8.49 -11.25 -6.69
C ASP A 303 9.78 -11.83 -7.30
N GLU A 304 10.72 -12.24 -6.47
CA GLU A 304 12.04 -12.62 -6.93
C GLU A 304 11.99 -14.01 -7.59
N ALA A 305 12.24 -14.04 -8.90
CA ALA A 305 12.21 -15.25 -9.74
C ALA A 305 13.24 -16.34 -9.34
N SER A 306 14.01 -16.13 -8.28
CA SER A 306 15.10 -16.99 -7.78
C SER A 306 14.71 -17.88 -6.60
N LEU A 307 13.43 -17.99 -6.26
CA LEU A 307 12.94 -18.81 -5.14
C LEU A 307 12.91 -20.31 -5.48
N ASP A 308 14.04 -20.87 -5.91
CA ASP A 308 14.16 -22.31 -6.23
C ASP A 308 14.21 -23.21 -4.98
N SER A 309 14.31 -22.65 -3.77
CA SER A 309 14.29 -23.43 -2.52
C SER A 309 12.91 -23.43 -1.85
N LEU A 310 12.26 -24.61 -1.89
CA LEU A 310 10.95 -24.87 -1.27
C LEU A 310 10.93 -24.59 0.24
N GLU A 311 12.07 -24.76 0.92
CA GLU A 311 12.24 -24.53 2.36
C GLU A 311 12.13 -23.05 2.71
N TYR A 312 12.68 -22.17 1.87
CA TYR A 312 12.68 -20.74 2.11
C TYR A 312 11.28 -20.13 1.98
N ILE A 313 10.51 -20.56 0.98
CA ILE A 313 9.13 -20.11 0.80
C ILE A 313 8.26 -20.46 2.03
N LYS A 314 8.50 -21.62 2.67
CA LYS A 314 7.78 -22.01 3.89
C LYS A 314 8.05 -21.05 5.06
N ASN A 315 9.26 -20.52 5.18
CA ASN A 315 9.60 -19.55 6.22
C ASN A 315 8.91 -18.21 5.97
N ILE A 316 8.82 -17.76 4.71
CA ILE A 316 8.01 -16.58 4.34
C ILE A 316 6.53 -16.82 4.69
N GLU A 317 5.97 -17.96 4.27
CA GLU A 317 4.58 -18.33 4.54
C GLU A 317 4.30 -18.31 6.05
N ARG A 318 5.17 -18.90 6.88
CA ARG A 318 5.07 -18.87 8.35
C ARG A 318 5.08 -17.44 8.91
N CYS A 319 5.91 -16.54 8.38
CA CYS A 319 5.86 -15.12 8.77
C CYS A 319 4.54 -14.46 8.40
N MET A 320 3.99 -14.77 7.21
CA MET A 320 2.68 -14.27 6.77
C MET A 320 1.55 -14.79 7.66
N GLU A 321 1.57 -16.05 8.09
CA GLU A 321 0.59 -16.61 9.04
C GLU A 321 0.59 -15.86 10.36
N MET A 322 1.79 -15.61 10.92
CA MET A 322 1.91 -14.85 12.15
C MET A 322 1.41 -13.41 11.97
N LEU A 323 1.83 -12.71 10.91
CA LEU A 323 1.32 -11.35 10.63
C LEU A 323 -0.21 -11.33 10.45
N PHE A 324 -0.77 -12.36 9.82
CA PHE A 324 -2.21 -12.48 9.62
C PHE A 324 -2.96 -12.60 10.95
N SER A 325 -2.42 -13.37 11.90
CA SER A 325 -2.98 -13.47 13.25
C SER A 325 -3.04 -12.10 13.96
N LEU A 326 -2.10 -11.20 13.63
CA LEU A 326 -2.01 -9.85 14.18
C LEU A 326 -2.86 -8.78 13.48
N LEU A 327 -3.53 -9.11 12.36
CA LEU A 327 -4.37 -8.15 11.64
C LEU A 327 -5.47 -7.54 12.53
N PRO A 328 -5.89 -6.30 12.29
CA PRO A 328 -6.99 -5.71 13.03
C PRO A 328 -8.29 -6.49 12.78
N THR A 329 -9.11 -6.62 13.82
CA THR A 329 -10.42 -7.27 13.70
C THR A 329 -11.36 -6.41 12.85
N PRO A 330 -12.27 -7.02 12.09
CA PRO A 330 -13.35 -6.28 11.44
C PRO A 330 -14.34 -5.80 12.51
N GLN A 331 -14.01 -4.73 13.23
CA GLN A 331 -14.95 -4.07 14.14
C GLN A 331 -15.46 -2.75 13.58
N SER A 332 -16.77 -2.61 13.74
CA SER A 332 -17.66 -1.55 13.30
C SER A 332 -17.78 -0.49 14.39
N THR A 333 -16.81 0.41 14.50
CA THR A 333 -17.02 1.70 15.17
C THR A 333 -16.16 2.76 14.50
N ALA A 334 -16.86 3.66 13.81
CA ALA A 334 -16.33 4.79 13.06
C ALA A 334 -15.53 5.75 13.95
N ILE A 335 -14.25 5.45 14.15
CA ILE A 335 -13.24 6.47 14.45
C ILE A 335 -12.48 6.68 13.15
N VAL A 336 -12.82 7.76 12.45
CA VAL A 336 -12.43 8.08 11.06
C VAL A 336 -10.91 7.92 10.80
N GLY A 337 -10.05 8.09 11.80
CA GLY A 337 -8.59 7.86 11.68
C GLY A 337 -8.13 6.40 11.81
N VAL A 338 -8.77 5.60 12.68
CA VAL A 338 -8.38 4.20 12.93
C VAL A 338 -8.80 3.30 11.77
N ASP A 339 -9.93 3.61 11.12
CA ASP A 339 -10.42 2.87 9.96
C ASP A 339 -9.50 3.01 8.73
N GLN A 340 -8.88 4.18 8.55
CA GLN A 340 -7.97 4.41 7.42
C GLN A 340 -6.68 3.59 7.55
N LEU A 341 -6.11 3.54 8.76
CA LEU A 341 -4.90 2.76 9.04
C LEU A 341 -5.15 1.25 8.94
N ASN A 342 -6.27 0.77 9.50
CA ASN A 342 -6.68 -0.62 9.37
C ASN A 342 -6.87 -1.01 7.90
N SER A 343 -7.48 -0.13 7.10
CA SER A 343 -7.66 -0.34 5.65
C SER A 343 -6.31 -0.44 4.92
N MET A 344 -5.34 0.42 5.26
CA MET A 344 -3.99 0.36 4.69
C MET A 344 -3.29 -0.97 5.02
N GLU A 345 -3.38 -1.43 6.25
CA GLU A 345 -2.80 -2.72 6.68
C GLU A 345 -3.44 -3.90 5.96
N TRP A 346 -4.78 -3.96 5.91
CA TRP A 346 -5.49 -4.96 5.12
C TRP A 346 -5.12 -4.92 3.64
N SER A 347 -4.93 -3.73 3.06
CA SER A 347 -4.53 -3.60 1.65
C SER A 347 -3.12 -4.16 1.39
N ALA A 348 -2.20 -4.02 2.34
CA ALA A 348 -0.85 -4.54 2.24
C ALA A 348 -0.87 -6.07 2.37
N ALA A 349 -1.56 -6.59 3.40
CA ALA A 349 -1.71 -8.02 3.63
C ALA A 349 -2.35 -8.74 2.45
N VAL A 350 -3.45 -8.22 1.89
CA VAL A 350 -4.13 -8.82 0.74
C VAL A 350 -3.25 -8.84 -0.51
N ARG A 351 -2.46 -7.78 -0.75
CA ARG A 351 -1.51 -7.75 -1.87
C ARG A 351 -0.42 -8.81 -1.72
N SER A 352 0.11 -8.99 -0.51
CA SER A 352 1.12 -10.03 -0.23
C SER A 352 0.53 -11.43 -0.35
N LEU A 353 -0.65 -11.67 0.22
CA LEU A 353 -1.35 -12.96 0.12
C LEU A 353 -1.70 -13.33 -1.32
N ALA A 354 -2.07 -12.36 -2.16
CA ALA A 354 -2.39 -12.59 -3.57
C ALA A 354 -1.21 -13.14 -4.38
N LYS A 355 0.02 -12.87 -3.94
CA LYS A 355 1.25 -13.39 -4.57
C LYS A 355 1.72 -14.73 -4.03
N ALA A 356 1.17 -15.17 -2.91
CA ALA A 356 1.57 -16.44 -2.31
C ALA A 356 1.14 -17.62 -3.19
N ARG A 357 1.73 -18.79 -2.92
CA ARG A 357 1.39 -20.02 -3.65
C ARG A 357 -0.07 -20.38 -3.41
N GLN A 358 -0.81 -20.59 -4.50
CA GLN A 358 -2.26 -20.86 -4.46
C GLN A 358 -2.62 -22.07 -3.59
N GLY A 359 -1.82 -23.15 -3.63
CA GLY A 359 -2.05 -24.34 -2.79
C GLY A 359 -2.03 -24.02 -1.30
N TRP A 360 -0.94 -23.41 -0.82
CA TRP A 360 -0.83 -22.99 0.58
C TRP A 360 -1.91 -21.96 0.96
N LEU A 361 -2.19 -20.98 0.10
CA LEU A 361 -3.17 -19.93 0.38
C LEU A 361 -4.59 -20.50 0.60
N LEU A 362 -5.00 -21.47 -0.21
CA LEU A 362 -6.30 -22.10 -0.09
C LEU A 362 -6.40 -22.97 1.17
N ASP A 363 -5.34 -23.69 1.51
CA ASP A 363 -5.24 -24.50 2.73
C ASP A 363 -5.25 -23.60 3.99
N PHE A 364 -4.46 -22.52 3.99
CA PHE A 364 -4.38 -21.56 5.08
C PHE A 364 -5.72 -20.87 5.36
N LEU A 365 -6.42 -20.45 4.29
CA LEU A 365 -7.72 -19.78 4.38
C LEU A 365 -8.90 -20.77 4.48
N GLN A 366 -8.65 -22.07 4.65
CA GLN A 366 -9.71 -23.04 4.89
C GLN A 366 -10.41 -22.70 6.22
N VAL A 367 -11.74 -22.66 6.17
CA VAL A 367 -12.59 -22.44 7.34
C VAL A 367 -13.18 -23.79 7.71
N SER A 368 -12.76 -24.34 8.86
CA SER A 368 -13.38 -25.54 9.42
C SER A 368 -14.73 -25.20 10.06
N HIS A 369 -15.63 -26.18 10.14
CA HIS A 369 -16.91 -26.02 10.84
C HIS A 369 -16.65 -25.61 12.30
N LEU A 370 -17.24 -24.48 12.71
CA LEU A 370 -17.21 -24.02 14.09
C LEU A 370 -18.33 -24.74 14.85
N ASP A 371 -17.97 -25.54 15.86
CA ASP A 371 -18.95 -26.03 16.82
C ASP A 371 -19.45 -24.83 17.65
N SER A 372 -20.77 -24.65 17.67
CA SER A 372 -21.48 -23.38 17.88
C SER A 372 -21.50 -22.84 19.30
N VAL A 373 -20.48 -23.06 20.15
CA VAL A 373 -20.67 -22.87 21.60
C VAL A 373 -19.65 -21.96 22.30
N GLN A 374 -18.58 -21.48 21.67
CA GLN A 374 -17.59 -20.68 22.42
C GLN A 374 -17.05 -19.44 21.71
N ARG A 375 -17.13 -18.32 22.45
CA ARG A 375 -16.73 -16.94 22.11
C ARG A 375 -15.20 -16.78 22.08
N ASP A 376 -14.52 -17.66 21.35
CA ASP A 376 -13.07 -17.87 21.45
C ASP A 376 -12.24 -17.06 20.44
N PRO A 377 -10.91 -16.87 20.68
CA PRO A 377 -9.97 -16.29 19.71
C PRO A 377 -10.01 -16.96 18.32
N GLN A 378 -10.44 -18.22 18.26
CA GLN A 378 -10.66 -18.98 17.04
C GLN A 378 -11.75 -18.36 16.13
N PHE A 379 -12.74 -17.68 16.71
CA PHE A 379 -13.80 -16.99 15.98
C PHE A 379 -13.29 -15.74 15.23
N VAL A 380 -12.43 -14.95 15.89
CA VAL A 380 -11.83 -13.75 15.26
C VAL A 380 -10.99 -14.15 14.05
N GLU A 381 -10.27 -15.27 14.16
CA GLU A 381 -9.48 -15.81 13.06
C GLU A 381 -10.36 -16.23 11.87
N VAL A 382 -11.50 -16.90 12.13
CA VAL A 382 -12.48 -17.29 11.10
C VAL A 382 -13.00 -16.07 10.34
N LEU A 383 -13.40 -15.00 11.04
CA LEU A 383 -13.87 -13.76 10.38
C LEU A 383 -12.77 -13.14 9.51
N LYS A 384 -11.53 -13.08 10.00
CA LYS A 384 -10.39 -12.59 9.22
C LYS A 384 -10.17 -13.42 7.97
N LYS A 385 -10.28 -14.76 8.04
CA LYS A 385 -10.14 -15.65 6.88
C LYS A 385 -11.24 -15.41 5.84
N ILE A 386 -12.49 -15.26 6.28
CA ILE A 386 -13.60 -14.94 5.37
C ILE A 386 -13.40 -13.56 4.72
N GLN A 387 -13.02 -12.55 5.50
CA GLN A 387 -12.74 -11.20 4.99
C GLN A 387 -11.58 -11.20 4.00
N ALA A 388 -10.50 -11.92 4.28
CA ALA A 388 -9.37 -12.09 3.38
C ALA A 388 -9.80 -12.77 2.07
N LYS A 389 -10.57 -13.86 2.14
CA LYS A 389 -11.14 -14.52 0.95
C LYS A 389 -11.98 -13.55 0.12
N ALA A 390 -12.86 -12.77 0.74
CA ALA A 390 -13.67 -11.78 0.02
C ALA A 390 -12.79 -10.73 -0.69
N LYS A 391 -11.79 -10.16 0.02
CA LYS A 391 -10.86 -9.19 -0.57
C LYS A 391 -10.01 -9.78 -1.71
N LEU A 392 -9.56 -11.03 -1.57
CA LEU A 392 -8.79 -11.75 -2.60
C LEU A 392 -9.63 -12.08 -3.84
N VAL A 393 -10.89 -12.46 -3.66
CA VAL A 393 -11.85 -12.64 -4.76
C VAL A 393 -12.10 -11.31 -5.48
N ARG A 394 -12.25 -10.22 -4.74
CA ARG A 394 -12.49 -8.87 -5.31
C ARG A 394 -11.36 -8.42 -6.25
N ILE A 395 -10.12 -8.74 -5.94
CA ILE A 395 -8.96 -8.43 -6.80
C ILE A 395 -8.69 -9.50 -7.87
N GLY A 396 -9.51 -10.56 -7.94
CA GLY A 396 -9.37 -11.63 -8.94
C GLY A 396 -8.28 -12.67 -8.64
N SER A 397 -7.75 -12.71 -7.41
CA SER A 397 -6.67 -13.64 -7.03
C SER A 397 -7.16 -15.06 -6.70
N ILE A 398 -8.42 -15.20 -6.29
CA ILE A 398 -9.07 -16.48 -5.94
C ILE A 398 -10.41 -16.55 -6.70
N PRO A 399 -10.84 -17.75 -7.15
CA PRO A 399 -12.12 -17.90 -7.84
C PRO A 399 -13.32 -17.63 -6.91
N GLN A 400 -14.40 -17.08 -7.48
CA GLN A 400 -15.64 -16.76 -6.75
C GLN A 400 -16.32 -18.01 -6.13
N THR A 401 -16.01 -19.21 -6.62
CA THR A 401 -16.50 -20.48 -6.08
C THR A 401 -16.10 -20.69 -4.63
N GLU A 402 -14.94 -20.18 -4.20
CA GLU A 402 -14.50 -20.29 -2.80
C GLU A 402 -15.38 -19.48 -1.85
N LEU A 403 -15.90 -18.34 -2.30
CA LEU A 403 -16.85 -17.54 -1.53
C LEU A 403 -18.19 -18.27 -1.43
N GLY A 404 -18.59 -18.97 -2.51
CA GLY A 404 -19.82 -19.76 -2.55
C GLY A 404 -19.87 -20.88 -1.51
N LYS A 405 -18.72 -21.51 -1.20
CA LYS A 405 -18.61 -22.54 -0.15
C LYS A 405 -18.90 -22.01 1.26
N LEU A 406 -18.79 -20.70 1.47
CA LEU A 406 -18.96 -20.05 2.78
C LEU A 406 -20.38 -19.53 3.02
N LYS A 407 -21.29 -19.61 2.03
CA LYS A 407 -22.66 -19.08 2.11
C LYS A 407 -23.40 -19.49 3.39
N PHE A 408 -23.49 -20.80 3.62
CA PHE A 408 -24.23 -21.34 4.76
C PHE A 408 -23.61 -20.90 6.09
N HIS A 409 -22.28 -20.97 6.20
CA HIS A 409 -21.59 -20.58 7.43
C HIS A 409 -21.73 -19.09 7.74
N LEU A 410 -21.57 -18.23 6.73
CA LEU A 410 -21.67 -16.78 6.86
C LEU A 410 -23.08 -16.36 7.26
N LEU A 411 -24.10 -16.87 6.56
CA LEU A 411 -25.48 -16.43 6.72
C LEU A 411 -26.21 -17.10 7.89
N ASN A 412 -25.66 -18.20 8.43
CA ASN A 412 -26.19 -18.90 9.59
C ASN A 412 -25.38 -18.65 10.87
N SER A 413 -24.86 -17.44 11.04
CA SER A 413 -24.09 -17.08 12.23
C SER A 413 -24.43 -15.68 12.73
N GLU A 414 -24.68 -15.55 14.03
CA GLU A 414 -24.74 -14.26 14.72
C GLU A 414 -23.43 -14.04 15.44
N LEU A 415 -22.62 -13.16 14.87
CA LEU A 415 -21.23 -13.04 15.25
C LEU A 415 -20.86 -11.54 15.27
N PRO A 416 -20.29 -11.02 16.38
CA PRO A 416 -19.92 -9.62 16.46
C PRO A 416 -18.81 -9.31 15.44
N GLY A 417 -19.04 -8.36 14.54
CA GLY A 417 -18.14 -8.05 13.41
C GLY A 417 -18.56 -8.66 12.07
N THR A 418 -19.58 -9.52 12.04
CA THR A 418 -20.11 -10.10 10.79
C THR A 418 -20.54 -9.05 9.79
N TRP A 419 -21.09 -7.92 10.23
CA TRP A 419 -21.48 -6.81 9.35
C TRP A 419 -20.33 -6.35 8.42
N GLY A 420 -19.13 -6.13 8.97
CA GLY A 420 -17.98 -5.72 8.16
C GLY A 420 -17.56 -6.78 7.14
N VAL A 421 -17.74 -8.05 7.48
CA VAL A 421 -17.52 -9.17 6.56
C VAL A 421 -18.59 -9.23 5.49
N LEU A 422 -19.88 -9.07 5.82
CA LEU A 422 -20.98 -9.03 4.86
C LEU A 422 -20.79 -7.90 3.83
N VAL A 423 -20.41 -6.71 4.29
CA VAL A 423 -20.11 -5.57 3.41
C VAL A 423 -18.98 -5.91 2.44
N GLU A 424 -17.90 -6.53 2.92
CA GLU A 424 -16.77 -6.92 2.06
C GLU A 424 -17.14 -8.03 1.07
N VAL A 425 -17.95 -9.01 1.48
CA VAL A 425 -18.47 -10.08 0.61
C VAL A 425 -19.34 -9.47 -0.50
N VAL A 426 -20.23 -8.53 -0.17
CA VAL A 426 -21.06 -7.83 -1.17
C VAL A 426 -20.21 -6.95 -2.08
N ALA A 427 -19.16 -6.30 -1.56
CA ALA A 427 -18.20 -5.56 -2.37
C ALA A 427 -17.45 -6.47 -3.37
N ALA A 428 -17.06 -7.68 -2.95
CA ALA A 428 -16.47 -8.67 -3.84
C ALA A 428 -17.46 -9.13 -4.93
N LEU A 429 -18.74 -9.28 -4.59
CA LEU A 429 -19.79 -9.65 -5.52
C LEU A 429 -20.15 -8.54 -6.51
N GLN A 430 -19.83 -7.26 -6.25
CA GLN A 430 -20.14 -6.16 -7.20
C GLN A 430 -19.58 -6.40 -8.60
N HIS A 431 -18.39 -7.00 -8.69
CA HIS A 431 -17.73 -7.29 -9.95
C HIS A 431 -18.06 -8.68 -10.51
N ALA A 432 -18.90 -9.45 -9.82
CA ALA A 432 -19.32 -10.78 -10.27
C ALA A 432 -20.36 -10.72 -11.39
N GLU A 433 -20.42 -11.80 -12.16
CA GLU A 433 -21.44 -11.99 -13.20
C GLU A 433 -22.85 -11.91 -12.61
N ARG A 434 -23.80 -11.39 -13.38
CA ARG A 434 -25.19 -11.22 -12.93
C ARG A 434 -25.82 -12.53 -12.49
N ASN A 435 -25.54 -13.65 -13.17
CA ASN A 435 -26.05 -14.96 -12.80
C ASN A 435 -25.56 -15.41 -11.41
N VAL A 436 -24.29 -15.12 -11.09
CA VAL A 436 -23.73 -15.39 -9.76
C VAL A 436 -24.47 -14.56 -8.71
N LYS A 437 -24.66 -13.26 -8.95
CA LYS A 437 -25.40 -12.38 -8.02
C LYS A 437 -26.84 -12.85 -7.78
N ARG A 438 -27.55 -13.25 -8.85
CA ARG A 438 -28.90 -13.85 -8.77
C ARG A 438 -28.91 -15.10 -7.90
N GLN A 439 -27.96 -16.01 -8.10
CA GLN A 439 -27.83 -17.23 -7.28
C GLN A 439 -27.55 -16.91 -5.82
N TRP A 440 -26.68 -15.93 -5.54
CA TRP A 440 -26.43 -15.47 -4.17
C TRP A 440 -27.70 -14.91 -3.49
N LEU A 441 -28.53 -14.18 -4.23
CA LEU A 441 -29.80 -13.66 -3.72
C LEU A 441 -30.78 -14.79 -3.37
N VAL A 442 -30.95 -15.78 -4.26
CA VAL A 442 -31.82 -16.94 -4.03
C VAL A 442 -31.30 -17.81 -2.89
N ASP A 443 -30.01 -18.12 -2.87
CA ASP A 443 -29.41 -18.95 -1.82
C ASP A 443 -29.53 -18.26 -0.45
N ALA A 444 -29.38 -16.94 -0.38
CA ALA A 444 -29.49 -16.22 0.89
C ALA A 444 -30.89 -16.27 1.49
N VAL A 445 -31.95 -16.12 0.67
CA VAL A 445 -33.33 -16.29 1.17
C VAL A 445 -33.62 -17.75 1.53
N GLN A 446 -33.10 -18.70 0.77
CA GLN A 446 -33.27 -20.12 1.10
C GLN A 446 -32.57 -20.49 2.41
N ILE A 447 -31.34 -20.01 2.64
CA ILE A 447 -30.61 -20.23 3.90
C ILE A 447 -31.35 -19.58 5.06
N SER A 448 -31.91 -18.38 4.89
CA SER A 448 -32.70 -17.70 5.93
C SER A 448 -33.92 -18.53 6.39
N CYS A 449 -34.51 -19.34 5.50
CA CYS A 449 -35.65 -20.20 5.83
C CYS A 449 -35.31 -21.31 6.84
N VAL A 450 -34.03 -21.70 6.96
CA VAL A 450 -33.57 -22.77 7.86
C VAL A 450 -32.54 -22.31 8.90
N SER A 451 -32.06 -21.06 8.79
CA SER A 451 -31.04 -20.49 9.67
C SER A 451 -31.54 -20.27 11.09
N SER A 452 -30.66 -20.44 12.07
CA SER A 452 -30.90 -20.03 13.46
C SER A 452 -30.81 -18.51 13.66
N TYR A 453 -30.21 -17.78 12.72
CA TYR A 453 -29.95 -16.33 12.76
C TYR A 453 -30.48 -15.64 11.48
N PRO A 454 -31.81 -15.57 11.31
CA PRO A 454 -32.42 -15.01 10.10
C PRO A 454 -32.07 -13.53 9.88
N SER A 455 -31.75 -12.76 10.93
CA SER A 455 -31.33 -11.36 10.80
C SER A 455 -30.08 -11.22 9.91
N THR A 456 -29.03 -12.02 10.11
CA THR A 456 -27.78 -11.97 9.34
C THR A 456 -28.04 -12.21 7.85
N ALA A 457 -28.87 -13.20 7.54
CA ALA A 457 -29.22 -13.52 6.15
C ALA A 457 -30.04 -12.39 5.50
N LEU A 458 -30.99 -11.80 6.23
CA LEU A 458 -31.77 -10.66 5.77
C LEU A 458 -30.93 -9.38 5.59
N GLN A 459 -29.97 -9.13 6.48
CA GLN A 459 -29.02 -8.02 6.35
C GLN A 459 -28.18 -8.16 5.09
N PHE A 460 -27.69 -9.38 4.81
CA PHE A 460 -26.98 -9.67 3.56
C PHE A 460 -27.86 -9.46 2.32
N LEU A 461 -29.12 -9.92 2.37
CA LEU A 461 -30.10 -9.68 1.29
C LEU A 461 -30.32 -8.18 1.04
N GLY A 462 -30.45 -7.39 2.10
CA GLY A 462 -30.56 -5.93 2.00
C GLY A 462 -29.31 -5.29 1.39
N LEU A 463 -28.12 -5.70 1.80
CA LEU A 463 -26.86 -5.18 1.24
C LEU A 463 -26.73 -5.53 -0.26
N LEU A 464 -26.96 -6.79 -0.62
CA LEU A 464 -26.83 -7.24 -2.00
C LEU A 464 -27.89 -6.57 -2.89
N SER A 465 -29.14 -6.51 -2.43
CA SER A 465 -30.22 -5.87 -3.19
C SER A 465 -30.02 -4.36 -3.32
N GLY A 466 -29.66 -3.68 -2.23
CA GLY A 466 -29.35 -2.25 -2.21
C GLY A 466 -28.19 -1.88 -3.13
N SER A 467 -27.15 -2.71 -3.18
CA SER A 467 -26.00 -2.49 -4.06
C SER A 467 -26.29 -2.70 -5.54
N CYS A 468 -27.34 -3.46 -5.88
CA CYS A 468 -27.70 -3.78 -7.27
C CYS A 468 -28.90 -2.97 -7.77
N CYS A 469 -29.58 -2.19 -6.92
CA CYS A 469 -30.76 -1.43 -7.28
C CYS A 469 -30.42 0.01 -7.70
N LYS A 470 -31.39 0.69 -8.31
CA LYS A 470 -31.24 2.07 -8.80
C LYS A 470 -31.02 3.11 -7.68
N TYR A 471 -31.32 2.76 -6.44
CA TYR A 471 -31.21 3.67 -5.29
C TYR A 471 -29.86 3.61 -4.58
N MET A 472 -28.93 2.75 -5.01
CA MET A 472 -27.60 2.54 -4.39
C MET A 472 -26.91 3.82 -3.88
N PRO A 473 -26.84 4.95 -4.63
CA PRO A 473 -26.12 6.14 -4.17
C PRO A 473 -26.72 6.83 -2.94
N PHE A 474 -27.97 6.52 -2.59
CA PHE A 474 -28.73 7.18 -1.52
C PHE A 474 -28.91 6.29 -0.28
N LEU A 475 -28.45 5.04 -0.33
CA LEU A 475 -28.65 4.08 0.76
C LEU A 475 -27.65 4.28 1.89
N ILE A 476 -28.14 4.19 3.13
CA ILE A 476 -27.32 4.26 4.33
C ILE A 476 -26.81 2.85 4.67
N LEU A 477 -25.49 2.71 4.80
CA LEU A 477 -24.85 1.43 5.13
C LEU A 477 -24.82 1.20 6.65
N ASP A 478 -26.00 0.96 7.23
CA ASP A 478 -26.16 0.48 8.61
C ASP A 478 -27.04 -0.78 8.67
N GLN A 479 -26.83 -1.61 9.69
CA GLN A 479 -27.53 -2.90 9.88
C GLN A 479 -29.06 -2.76 9.87
N SER A 480 -29.59 -1.69 10.46
CA SER A 480 -31.03 -1.45 10.61
C SER A 480 -31.64 -0.76 9.40
N SER A 481 -31.01 0.28 8.83
CA SER A 481 -31.51 0.95 7.62
C SER A 481 -31.56 0.01 6.43
N VAL A 482 -30.54 -0.84 6.27
CA VAL A 482 -30.52 -1.82 5.16
C VAL A 482 -31.68 -2.81 5.23
N LEU A 483 -32.13 -3.18 6.43
CA LEU A 483 -33.33 -4.00 6.61
C LEU A 483 -34.61 -3.19 6.36
N ASN A 484 -34.69 -1.96 6.86
CA ASN A 484 -35.84 -1.08 6.64
C ASN A 484 -36.07 -0.75 5.16
N ASP A 485 -34.99 -0.61 4.39
CA ASP A 485 -35.03 -0.27 2.98
C ASP A 485 -35.33 -1.48 2.09
N LEU A 486 -35.25 -2.72 2.63
CA LEU A 486 -35.43 -3.98 1.89
C LEU A 486 -36.71 -4.02 1.04
N PRO A 487 -37.90 -3.59 1.51
CA PRO A 487 -39.12 -3.58 0.70
C PRO A 487 -39.00 -2.72 -0.56
N VAL A 488 -38.21 -1.64 -0.50
CA VAL A 488 -38.02 -0.72 -1.63
C VAL A 488 -36.88 -1.19 -2.54
N THR A 489 -35.73 -1.55 -1.96
CA THR A 489 -34.53 -1.96 -2.72
C THR A 489 -34.77 -3.26 -3.48
N LEU A 490 -35.39 -4.25 -2.84
CA LEU A 490 -35.64 -5.56 -3.43
C LEU A 490 -36.73 -5.51 -4.50
N THR A 491 -37.82 -4.78 -4.24
CA THR A 491 -38.88 -4.59 -5.25
C THR A 491 -38.34 -3.86 -6.47
N SER A 492 -37.54 -2.80 -6.27
CA SER A 492 -36.92 -2.10 -7.38
C SER A 492 -35.92 -2.98 -8.14
N LEU A 493 -35.24 -3.89 -7.47
CA LEU A 493 -34.30 -4.82 -8.12
C LEU A 493 -35.06 -5.85 -8.96
N LEU A 494 -36.07 -6.50 -8.40
CA LEU A 494 -36.82 -7.57 -9.08
C LEU A 494 -37.73 -7.05 -10.21
N SER A 495 -38.09 -5.77 -10.18
CA SER A 495 -38.80 -5.10 -11.28
C SER A 495 -37.93 -4.88 -12.53
N ASP A 496 -36.60 -5.00 -12.41
CA ASP A 496 -35.71 -4.96 -13.57
C ASP A 496 -35.88 -6.28 -14.36
N PRO A 497 -36.11 -6.23 -15.70
CA PRO A 497 -36.27 -7.44 -16.53
C PRO A 497 -35.09 -8.41 -16.42
N SER A 498 -33.91 -7.89 -16.07
CA SER A 498 -32.72 -8.69 -15.83
C SER A 498 -32.71 -9.39 -14.47
N TRP A 499 -33.67 -9.20 -13.60
CA TRP A 499 -33.79 -9.92 -12.33
C TRP A 499 -35.12 -10.66 -12.20
N GLU A 500 -36.10 -10.31 -13.02
CA GLU A 500 -37.44 -10.92 -13.07
C GLU A 500 -37.42 -12.46 -13.17
N VAL A 501 -36.43 -13.05 -13.85
CA VAL A 501 -36.28 -14.51 -14.01
C VAL A 501 -36.24 -15.28 -12.68
N ILE A 502 -35.76 -14.65 -11.59
CA ILE A 502 -35.72 -15.27 -10.26
C ILE A 502 -36.83 -14.76 -9.32
N ALA A 503 -37.65 -13.81 -9.75
CA ALA A 503 -38.59 -13.10 -8.88
C ALA A 503 -39.66 -14.03 -8.28
N GLU A 504 -40.24 -14.93 -9.08
CA GLU A 504 -41.24 -15.89 -8.61
C GLU A 504 -40.65 -16.86 -7.56
N THR A 505 -39.52 -17.49 -7.89
CA THR A 505 -38.84 -18.42 -6.99
C THR A 505 -38.40 -17.73 -5.69
N PHE A 506 -37.81 -16.54 -5.80
CA PHE A 506 -37.36 -15.75 -4.67
C PHE A 506 -38.52 -15.35 -3.76
N THR A 507 -39.62 -14.83 -4.34
CA THR A 507 -40.79 -14.38 -3.57
C THR A 507 -41.48 -15.54 -2.87
N SER A 508 -41.50 -16.73 -3.48
CA SER A 508 -41.99 -17.93 -2.81
C SER A 508 -41.17 -18.30 -1.58
N TYR A 509 -39.82 -18.24 -1.64
CA TYR A 509 -38.98 -18.49 -0.47
C TYR A 509 -39.13 -17.40 0.59
N LEU A 510 -39.25 -16.13 0.18
CA LEU A 510 -39.48 -15.02 1.10
C LEU A 510 -40.80 -15.17 1.87
N LEU A 511 -41.85 -15.68 1.21
CA LEU A 511 -43.11 -15.99 1.88
C LEU A 511 -42.92 -17.12 2.92
N THR A 512 -42.21 -18.19 2.58
CA THR A 512 -41.90 -19.28 3.52
C THR A 512 -41.11 -18.77 4.74
N LEU A 513 -40.15 -17.86 4.54
CA LEU A 513 -39.47 -17.18 5.63
C LEU A 513 -40.43 -16.35 6.49
N THR A 514 -41.33 -15.60 5.85
CA THR A 514 -42.32 -14.75 6.54
C THR A 514 -43.27 -15.61 7.38
N GLU A 515 -43.74 -16.74 6.85
CA GLU A 515 -44.55 -17.73 7.58
C GLU A 515 -43.80 -18.29 8.80
N ARG A 516 -42.51 -18.60 8.64
CA ARG A 516 -41.65 -19.06 9.74
C ARG A 516 -41.50 -18.00 10.83
N LEU A 517 -41.17 -16.76 10.46
CA LEU A 517 -41.03 -15.65 11.40
C LEU A 517 -42.34 -15.31 12.09
N TYR A 518 -43.47 -15.38 11.38
CA TYR A 518 -44.80 -15.22 11.95
C TYR A 518 -45.08 -16.28 13.01
N SER A 519 -44.84 -17.56 12.68
CA SER A 519 -45.03 -18.66 13.63
C SER A 519 -44.17 -18.50 14.89
N TRP A 520 -42.92 -18.06 14.73
CA TRP A 520 -42.01 -17.80 15.84
C TRP A 520 -42.45 -16.61 16.69
N ALA A 521 -42.77 -15.46 16.08
CA ALA A 521 -43.26 -14.28 16.80
C ALA A 521 -44.58 -14.56 17.57
N THR A 522 -45.48 -15.36 16.99
CA THR A 522 -46.72 -15.75 17.69
C THR A 522 -46.42 -16.66 18.90
N LYS A 523 -45.46 -17.60 18.79
CA LYS A 523 -45.04 -18.44 19.93
C LYS A 523 -44.41 -17.64 21.06
N LEU A 524 -43.56 -16.66 20.73
CA LEU A 524 -43.00 -15.71 21.70
C LEU A 524 -44.08 -14.97 22.48
N SER A 525 -45.17 -14.59 21.80
CA SER A 525 -46.30 -13.90 22.43
C SER A 525 -47.21 -14.81 23.26
N SER A 526 -47.33 -16.10 22.90
CA SER A 526 -48.21 -17.06 23.56
C SER A 526 -47.55 -17.89 24.66
N GLY A 527 -46.21 -17.87 24.75
CA GLY A 527 -45.44 -18.66 25.73
C GLY A 527 -45.52 -20.18 25.51
N ASP A 528 -45.67 -20.61 24.25
CA ASP A 528 -45.83 -22.04 23.91
C ASP A 528 -44.48 -22.69 23.53
N ASP A 529 -44.01 -23.64 24.35
CA ASP A 529 -42.70 -24.30 24.24
C ASP A 529 -42.65 -25.45 23.22
N THR A 530 -43.56 -25.50 22.25
CA THR A 530 -43.59 -26.57 21.26
C THR A 530 -42.36 -26.49 20.32
N PRO A 531 -41.49 -27.52 20.26
CA PRO A 531 -40.25 -27.45 19.50
C PRO A 531 -40.53 -27.34 17.99
N SER A 532 -40.03 -26.29 17.35
CA SER A 532 -40.06 -26.13 15.89
C SER A 532 -38.97 -26.97 15.23
N SER A 533 -39.21 -27.45 14.00
CA SER A 533 -38.21 -28.21 13.22
C SER A 533 -36.91 -27.45 12.93
N HIS A 534 -36.95 -26.11 12.91
CA HIS A 534 -35.79 -25.23 12.74
C HIS A 534 -35.82 -24.10 13.79
N PRO A 535 -35.22 -24.30 14.97
CA PRO A 535 -35.23 -23.30 16.04
C PRO A 535 -34.44 -22.05 15.64
N ILE A 536 -35.02 -20.88 15.91
CA ILE A 536 -34.35 -19.58 15.86
C ILE A 536 -33.70 -19.36 17.23
N ALA A 537 -32.49 -18.80 17.26
CA ALA A 537 -31.76 -18.57 18.50
C ALA A 537 -32.43 -17.51 19.37
N ASP A 538 -32.34 -17.66 20.70
CA ASP A 538 -33.00 -16.76 21.65
C ASP A 538 -32.47 -15.31 21.59
N SER A 539 -31.24 -15.12 21.11
CA SER A 539 -30.64 -13.81 20.89
C SER A 539 -31.37 -12.96 19.83
N GLU A 540 -32.13 -13.60 18.94
CA GLU A 540 -32.92 -12.92 17.90
C GLU A 540 -34.28 -12.42 18.42
N ASN A 541 -34.71 -12.83 19.63
CA ASN A 541 -36.06 -12.58 20.13
C ASN A 541 -36.45 -11.10 20.14
N ASP A 542 -35.51 -10.20 20.44
CA ASP A 542 -35.72 -8.75 20.43
C ASP A 542 -36.00 -8.20 19.02
N MET A 543 -35.45 -8.87 17.98
CA MET A 543 -35.60 -8.49 16.57
C MET A 543 -36.85 -9.09 15.93
N ALA A 544 -37.54 -10.02 16.59
CA ALA A 544 -38.71 -10.72 16.05
C ALA A 544 -39.79 -9.83 15.42
N PRO A 545 -40.33 -8.82 16.11
CA PRO A 545 -41.38 -7.97 15.54
C PRO A 545 -40.86 -7.13 14.36
N PHE A 546 -39.59 -6.72 14.43
CA PHE A 546 -38.95 -5.93 13.38
C PHE A 546 -38.76 -6.74 12.10
N LEU A 547 -38.15 -7.93 12.20
CA LEU A 547 -37.92 -8.81 11.06
C LEU A 547 -39.24 -9.27 10.41
N LEU A 548 -40.25 -9.59 11.22
CA LEU A 548 -41.58 -9.95 10.71
C LEU A 548 -42.20 -8.79 9.93
N ARG A 549 -42.16 -7.57 10.47
CA ARG A 549 -42.70 -6.38 9.77
C ARG A 549 -42.00 -6.13 8.44
N VAL A 550 -40.67 -6.18 8.42
CA VAL A 550 -39.86 -5.95 7.21
C VAL A 550 -40.14 -7.03 6.16
N THR A 551 -40.12 -8.31 6.54
CA THR A 551 -40.35 -9.42 5.60
C THR A 551 -41.78 -9.44 5.07
N HIS A 552 -42.78 -9.18 5.93
CA HIS A 552 -44.17 -9.04 5.50
C HIS A 552 -44.34 -7.87 4.52
N HIS A 553 -43.83 -6.67 4.83
CA HIS A 553 -43.94 -5.52 3.92
C HIS A 553 -43.24 -5.77 2.57
N THR A 554 -42.11 -6.46 2.60
CA THR A 554 -41.40 -6.89 1.39
C THR A 554 -42.24 -7.88 0.58
N CYS A 555 -42.81 -8.91 1.21
CA CYS A 555 -43.72 -9.86 0.55
C CYS A 555 -44.94 -9.18 -0.06
N VAL A 556 -45.55 -8.20 0.64
CA VAL A 556 -46.70 -7.44 0.12
C VAL A 556 -46.31 -6.62 -1.11
N SER A 557 -45.10 -6.05 -1.12
CA SER A 557 -44.59 -5.28 -2.26
C SER A 557 -44.30 -6.16 -3.49
N LEU A 558 -44.02 -7.45 -3.27
CA LEU A 558 -43.74 -8.46 -4.30
C LEU A 558 -44.93 -9.38 -4.61
N LYS A 559 -46.13 -9.07 -4.10
CA LYS A 559 -47.31 -9.95 -4.18
C LYS A 559 -47.67 -10.40 -5.59
N ASP A 560 -47.36 -9.59 -6.61
CA ASP A 560 -47.69 -9.85 -8.00
C ASP A 560 -46.95 -11.08 -8.56
N TYR A 561 -45.84 -11.48 -7.91
CA TYR A 561 -45.09 -12.71 -8.22
C TYR A 561 -45.60 -13.95 -7.46
N LEU A 562 -46.63 -13.82 -6.63
CA LEU A 562 -47.23 -14.93 -5.89
C LEU A 562 -48.56 -15.38 -6.52
N PRO A 563 -48.85 -16.68 -6.57
CA PRO A 563 -50.19 -17.21 -6.85
C PRO A 563 -51.25 -16.65 -5.87
N LEU A 564 -52.49 -16.52 -6.35
CA LEU A 564 -53.61 -15.96 -5.59
C LEU A 564 -53.80 -16.60 -4.20
N GLU A 565 -53.64 -17.92 -4.08
CA GLU A 565 -53.76 -18.62 -2.81
C GLU A 565 -52.73 -18.13 -1.77
N LYS A 566 -51.49 -17.91 -2.21
CA LYS A 566 -50.40 -17.40 -1.36
C LYS A 566 -50.61 -15.93 -1.00
N GLN A 567 -51.17 -15.13 -1.91
CA GLN A 567 -51.54 -13.74 -1.62
C GLN A 567 -52.61 -13.63 -0.53
N LEU A 568 -53.64 -14.50 -0.58
CA LEU A 568 -54.68 -14.53 0.45
C LEU A 568 -54.13 -14.95 1.81
N ARG A 569 -53.19 -15.90 1.86
CA ARG A 569 -52.52 -16.29 3.11
C ARG A 569 -51.71 -15.13 3.70
N LEU A 570 -50.95 -14.42 2.87
CA LEU A 570 -50.20 -13.23 3.29
C LEU A 570 -51.14 -12.15 3.86
N ALA A 571 -52.26 -11.86 3.19
CA ALA A 571 -53.22 -10.86 3.63
C ALA A 571 -53.90 -11.21 4.97
N ASN A 572 -53.98 -12.49 5.31
CA ASN A 572 -54.58 -12.97 6.56
C ASN A 572 -53.61 -12.96 7.76
N MET A 573 -52.32 -12.63 7.56
CA MET A 573 -51.36 -12.49 8.66
C MET A 573 -51.62 -11.20 9.44
N VAL A 574 -51.98 -11.32 10.72
CA VAL A 574 -52.19 -10.16 11.59
C VAL A 574 -50.85 -9.78 12.23
N LEU A 575 -50.27 -8.66 11.79
CA LEU A 575 -49.06 -8.12 12.41
C LEU A 575 -49.39 -7.60 13.82
N LEU A 576 -48.72 -8.15 14.83
CA LEU A 576 -48.78 -7.71 16.24
C LEU A 576 -48.05 -6.37 16.43
#